data_AF-A0A521WHH6-F1
#
_entry.id   AF-A0A521WHH6-F1
#
_cell.length_a   1.000
_cell.length_b   1.000
_cell.length_c   1.000
_cell.angle_alpha   90.00
_cell.angle_beta   90.00
_cell.angle_gamma   90.00
#
_symmetry.space_group_name_H-M   'P 1'
#
loop_
_entity.id
_entity.type
_entity.pdbx_description
1 polymer ?
#
loop_
_entity_poly.entity_id
_entity_poly.type
_entity_poly.pdbx_seq_one_letter_code
_entity_poly.pdbx_strand_id
1 'polypeptide(L)' 'QAGLKGSMHGKAQISEKHGNFIVNTGGAFAIDVIELMRLARKTVLEKFGIKLEPEVKLVGFPKHVVQELID' A
#
# COMPACT_ATOMS: atom_id res chain seq x y z
N GLN A 1 11.67 10.39 -2.57
CA GLN A 1 10.84 10.88 -3.70
C GLN A 1 9.40 11.06 -3.25
N ALA A 2 8.55 10.02 -3.17
CA ALA A 2 7.18 10.17 -2.67
C ALA A 2 7.09 10.57 -1.17
N GLY A 3 8.12 10.25 -0.39
CA GLY A 3 8.23 10.63 1.03
C GLY A 3 7.46 9.74 1.99
N LEU A 4 7.14 8.50 1.58
CA LEU A 4 6.28 7.60 2.36
C LEU A 4 7.03 6.53 3.16
N LYS A 5 8.36 6.46 3.06
CA LYS A 5 9.16 5.59 3.94
C LYS A 5 8.84 5.91 5.41
N GLY A 6 8.64 4.87 6.22
CA GLY A 6 8.26 4.99 7.61
C GLY A 6 6.76 5.16 7.87
N SER A 7 5.95 5.42 6.85
CA SER A 7 4.50 5.58 7.02
C SER A 7 3.86 4.30 7.56
N MET A 8 2.97 4.45 8.54
CA MET A 8 2.32 3.33 9.22
C MET A 8 0.80 3.40 9.12
N HIS A 9 0.16 2.23 9.08
CA HIS A 9 -1.27 2.05 9.32
C HIS A 9 -1.44 0.79 10.17
N GLY A 10 -2.13 0.88 11.30
CA GLY A 10 -2.22 -0.23 12.26
C GLY A 10 -0.84 -0.77 12.64
N LYS A 11 -0.58 -2.04 12.35
CA LYS A 11 0.73 -2.69 12.58
C LYS A 11 1.54 -2.93 11.31
N ALA A 12 1.15 -2.36 10.17
CA ALA A 12 1.94 -2.37 8.94
C ALA A 12 2.73 -1.06 8.77
N GLN A 13 3.88 -1.14 8.09
CA GLN A 13 4.74 0.02 7.80
C GLN A 13 5.34 -0.06 6.40
N ILE A 14 5.41 1.05 5.65
CA ILE A 14 6.27 1.16 4.47
C ILE A 14 7.73 1.23 4.93
N SER A 15 8.56 0.28 4.52
CA SER A 15 9.89 0.11 5.12
C SER A 15 10.79 1.34 4.94
N GLU A 16 11.55 1.67 5.99
CA GLU A 16 12.52 2.76 5.98
C GLU A 16 13.66 2.53 4.97
N LYS A 17 14.01 1.26 4.74
CA LYS A 17 15.12 0.86 3.87
C LYS A 17 14.72 0.92 2.40
N HIS A 18 13.59 0.32 2.05
CA HIS A 18 13.09 0.20 0.67
C HIS A 18 11.60 0.53 0.57
N GLY A 19 11.25 1.49 -0.29
CA GLY A 19 9.88 2.05 -0.36
C GLY A 19 8.81 1.12 -0.93
N ASN A 20 9.21 0.09 -1.68
CA ASN A 20 8.27 -0.90 -2.24
C ASN A 20 7.93 -2.04 -1.26
N PHE A 21 8.57 -2.08 -0.08
CA PHE A 21 8.30 -3.12 0.92
C PHE A 21 7.33 -2.59 1.97
N ILE A 22 6.26 -3.34 2.23
CA ILE A 22 5.41 -3.15 3.40
C ILE A 22 5.79 -4.25 4.40
N VAL A 23 6.16 -3.82 5.61
CA VAL A 23 6.62 -4.68 6.70
C VAL A 23 5.49 -4.84 7.70
N ASN A 24 5.20 -6.08 8.07
CA ASN A 24 4.40 -6.37 9.25
C ASN A 24 5.28 -6.17 10.50
N THR A 25 4.99 -5.15 11.30
CA THR A 25 5.73 -4.83 12.54
C THR A 25 5.33 -5.71 13.73
N GLY A 26 4.45 -6.68 13.50
CA GLY A 26 3.89 -7.59 14.49
C GLY A 26 2.38 -7.35 14.66
N GLY A 27 1.57 -8.32 14.24
CA GLY A 27 0.11 -8.28 14.39
C GLY A 27 -0.63 -7.44 13.35
N ALA A 28 -0.02 -7.14 12.19
CA ALA A 28 -0.72 -6.44 11.11
C ALA A 28 -1.86 -7.28 10.53
N PHE A 29 -3.00 -6.62 10.31
CA PHE A 29 -4.10 -7.19 9.56
C PHE A 29 -3.90 -6.94 8.07
N ALA A 30 -4.55 -7.74 7.23
CA ALA A 30 -4.44 -7.57 5.78
C ALA A 30 -4.96 -6.18 5.32
N ILE A 31 -5.95 -5.62 6.03
CA ILE A 31 -6.46 -4.26 5.76
C ILE A 31 -5.40 -3.17 6.02
N ASP A 32 -4.50 -3.37 6.99
CA ASP A 32 -3.41 -2.40 7.26
C ASP A 32 -2.48 -2.24 6.05
N VAL A 33 -2.19 -3.36 5.38
CA VAL A 33 -1.38 -3.38 4.16
C VAL A 33 -2.10 -2.68 3.02
N ILE A 34 -3.41 -2.93 2.87
CA ILE A 34 -4.25 -2.32 1.84
C ILE A 34 -4.30 -0.80 1.99
N GLU A 35 -4.45 -0.28 3.22
CA GLU A 35 -4.46 1.16 3.47
C GLU A 35 -3.12 1.82 3.11
N LEU A 36 -2.00 1.15 3.39
CA LEU A 36 -0.68 1.65 2.95
C LEU A 36 -0.52 1.61 1.43
N MET A 37 -1.08 0.61 0.75
CA MET A 37 -1.11 0.56 -0.72
C MET A 37 -1.96 1.71 -1.28
N ARG A 38 -3.15 1.97 -0.73
CA ARG A 38 -4.01 3.11 -1.10
C ARG A 38 -3.28 4.43 -0.93
N LEU A 39 -2.64 4.63 0.22
CA LEU A 39 -1.83 5.82 0.51
C LEU A 39 -0.70 6.00 -0.52
N ALA A 40 0.04 4.94 -0.82
CA ALA A 40 1.15 4.97 -1.77
C ALA A 40 0.66 5.35 -3.18
N ARG A 41 -0.39 4.69 -3.67
CA ARG A 41 -0.99 4.96 -4.97
C ARG A 41 -1.47 6.40 -5.09
N LYS A 42 -2.26 6.86 -4.10
CA LYS A 42 -2.79 8.23 -4.06
C LYS A 42 -1.65 9.26 -4.09
N THR A 43 -0.66 9.10 -3.22
CA THR A 43 0.44 10.06 -3.09
C THR A 43 1.29 10.12 -4.36
N VAL A 44 1.54 8.98 -5.00
CA VAL A 44 2.35 8.94 -6.23
C VAL A 44 1.59 9.54 -7.41
N LEU A 45 0.28 9.28 -7.51
CA LEU A 45 -0.57 9.93 -8.49
C LEU A 45 -0.59 11.45 -8.32
N GLU A 46 -0.82 11.94 -7.10
CA GLU A 46 -0.91 13.37 -6.80
C GLU A 46 0.43 14.09 -7.05
N LYS A 47 1.56 13.49 -6.68
CA LYS A 47 2.87 14.14 -6.78
C LYS A 47 3.51 14.03 -8.16
N PHE A 48 3.25 12.95 -8.88
CA PHE A 48 3.98 12.64 -10.11
C PHE A 48 3.08 12.39 -11.31
N GLY A 49 1.76 12.37 -11.14
CA GLY A 49 0.82 12.00 -12.22
C GLY A 49 0.95 10.54 -12.64
N ILE A 50 1.60 9.69 -11.84
CA ILE A 50 1.85 8.28 -12.16
C ILE A 50 0.86 7.41 -11.40
N LYS A 51 0.10 6.59 -12.12
CA LYS A 51 -0.77 5.58 -11.54
C LYS A 51 0.04 4.32 -11.25
N LEU A 52 0.13 3.93 -9.98
CA LEU A 52 0.78 2.68 -9.58
C LEU A 52 -0.21 1.51 -9.69
N GLU A 53 0.22 0.43 -10.33
CA GLU A 53 -0.50 -0.82 -10.42
C GLU A 53 0.12 -1.85 -9.46
N PRO A 54 -0.65 -2.60 -8.65
CA PRO A 54 -0.10 -3.56 -7.72
C PRO A 54 0.35 -4.83 -8.45
N GLU A 55 1.57 -5.30 -8.14
CA GLU A 55 2.06 -6.60 -8.59
C GLU A 55 1.47 -7.76 -7.77
N VAL A 56 1.16 -7.49 -6.49
CA VAL A 56 0.69 -8.49 -5.54
C VAL A 56 -0.75 -8.92 -5.85
N LYS A 57 -1.02 -10.23 -5.71
CA LYS A 57 -2.38 -10.78 -5.81
C LYS A 57 -3.07 -10.76 -4.44
N LEU A 58 -4.28 -10.22 -4.40
CA LEU A 58 -5.12 -10.22 -3.21
C LEU A 58 -5.99 -11.48 -3.18
N VAL A 59 -5.90 -12.26 -2.10
CA VAL A 59 -6.65 -13.49 -1.90
C VAL A 59 -7.56 -13.33 -0.68
N GLY A 60 -8.83 -13.77 -0.81
CA GLY A 60 -9.80 -13.71 0.30
C GLY A 60 -10.48 -12.35 0.49
N PHE A 61 -10.30 -11.40 -0.43
CA PHE A 61 -10.96 -10.10 -0.39
C PHE A 61 -12.24 -10.06 -1.25
N PRO A 62 -13.22 -9.21 -0.89
CA PRO A 62 -14.36 -8.93 -1.76
C PRO A 62 -13.91 -8.40 -3.12
N LYS A 63 -14.60 -8.79 -4.20
CA LYS A 63 -14.25 -8.38 -5.58
C LYS A 63 -14.12 -6.87 -5.76
N HIS A 64 -14.97 -6.08 -5.11
CA HIS A 64 -14.93 -4.61 -5.24
C HIS A 64 -13.64 -4.00 -4.68
N VAL A 65 -13.08 -4.56 -3.59
CA VAL A 65 -11.79 -4.10 -3.02
C VAL A 65 -10.65 -4.40 -3.99
N VAL A 66 -10.67 -5.58 -4.61
CA VAL A 66 -9.68 -5.97 -5.60
C VAL A 66 -9.77 -5.08 -6.84
N GLN A 67 -10.98 -4.82 -7.32
CA GLN A 67 -11.23 -3.98 -8.48
C GLN A 67 -10.76 -2.53 -8.26
N GLU A 68 -11.05 -1.95 -7.10
CA GLU A 68 -10.57 -0.60 -6.70
C GLU A 68 -9.05 -0.48 -6.74
N LEU A 69 -8.33 -1.55 -6.37
CA LEU A 69 -6.87 -1.58 -6.37
C LEU A 69 -6.28 -2.03 -7.70
N ILE A 70 -7.07 -2.32 -8.72
CA ILE A 70 -6.55 -2.63 -10.06
C ILE A 70 -6.92 -1.51 -11.04
N ASP A 71 -8.08 -0.89 -10.85
CA ASP A 71 -8.55 0.28 -11.60
C ASP A 71 -7.88 1.58 -11.20
#